data_AF-A0A5N4DWC5-F1
#
_entry.id   AF-A0A5N4DWC5-F1
#
_cell.length_a   1.000
_cell.length_b   1.000
_cell.length_c   1.000
_cell.angle_alpha   90.00
_cell.angle_beta   90.00
_cell.angle_gamma   90.00
#
_symmetry.space_group_name_H-M   'P 1'
#
loop_
_entity.id
_entity.type
_entity.pdbx_description
1 polymer ?
#
loop_
_entity_poly.entity_id
_entity_poly.type
_entity_poly.pdbx_seq_one_letter_code
_entity_poly.pdbx_strand_id
1 'polypeptide(L)'
;MLGRTLREVSAALKQGQITPTELCQKCLSLIKKTKFLNAYITVSEEVALKQAEESEKRYKKGRSLGDLDGIPIAVKDNFSTSGIETTCASNMLKGKVSGSTDGIFGPVKNPWSFSEQYRKKRKQKSHGEKEDSDWLITGGSSGGSAAAVSAFTCFTALGSDTGGSTRNPAAHCGVVGLKPSYGLVSRHGLIPLVNSMDVPGILTRCVDDAAIVLGHRCDIGVSTEAMYAATRREGFNDVVRGRILSGNFFLLKENYENYFVKAQKVRRLIANDFVNVFNSGVDVLLTPTTLSEAAPYTEFIKEDNRTRSAQDDIFTQAVNMAGLPAVNVPMALSSQGLPIGLQFIGRAFCDQQLLTIAKWFEKQVQFPIIQLQELMEDCSSVSENGKLASVSLK
;
A
#
# COMPACT_ATOMS: atom_id res chain seq x y z
N MET A 1 17.50 -8.98 11.16
CA MET A 1 16.20 -8.73 11.84
C MET A 1 15.15 -8.13 10.91
N LEU A 2 15.39 -7.01 10.21
CA LEU A 2 14.35 -6.36 9.38
C LEU A 2 13.81 -7.23 8.22
N GLY A 3 14.63 -8.11 7.66
CA GLY A 3 14.20 -9.04 6.60
C GLY A 3 13.47 -10.30 7.07
N ARG A 4 13.25 -10.48 8.37
CA ARG A 4 12.51 -11.63 8.92
C ARG A 4 10.99 -11.42 8.80
N THR A 5 10.25 -12.52 8.86
CA THR A 5 8.77 -12.53 8.94
C THR A 5 8.28 -12.00 10.29
N LEU A 6 7.01 -11.60 10.37
CA LEU A 6 6.39 -11.16 11.64
C LEU A 6 6.52 -12.22 12.72
N ARG A 7 6.30 -13.50 12.37
CA ARG A 7 6.38 -14.63 13.31
C ARG A 7 7.78 -14.77 13.90
N GLU A 8 8.81 -14.70 13.06
CA GLU A 8 10.20 -14.80 13.50
C GLU A 8 10.63 -13.61 14.35
N VAL A 9 10.17 -12.40 14.01
CA VAL A 9 10.46 -11.20 14.82
C VAL A 9 9.71 -11.23 16.15
N SER A 10 8.44 -11.63 16.16
CA SER A 10 7.66 -11.82 17.39
C SER A 10 8.33 -12.84 18.32
N ALA A 11 8.81 -13.97 17.77
CA ALA A 11 9.57 -14.94 18.54
C ALA A 11 10.87 -14.36 19.11
N ALA A 12 11.62 -13.59 18.31
CA ALA A 12 12.85 -12.94 18.75
C ALA A 12 12.61 -11.91 19.87
N LEU A 13 11.51 -11.14 19.81
CA LEU A 13 11.09 -10.21 20.87
C LEU A 13 10.75 -10.96 22.16
N LYS A 14 9.96 -12.04 22.07
CA LYS A 14 9.60 -12.89 23.22
C LYS A 14 10.82 -13.56 23.87
N GLN A 15 11.84 -13.89 23.08
CA GLN A 15 13.09 -14.50 23.54
C GLN A 15 14.14 -13.47 24.01
N GLY A 16 13.86 -12.17 23.90
CA GLY A 16 14.81 -11.11 24.27
C GLY A 16 16.04 -11.01 23.36
N GLN A 17 15.98 -11.54 22.13
CA GLN A 17 17.07 -11.44 21.15
C GLN A 17 17.20 -10.04 20.54
N ILE A 18 16.12 -9.26 20.57
CA ILE A 18 16.05 -7.85 20.19
C ILE A 18 14.95 -7.21 21.04
N THR A 19 15.06 -5.93 21.38
CA THR A 19 13.96 -5.21 22.05
C THR A 19 13.04 -4.50 21.05
N PRO A 20 11.78 -4.21 21.41
CA PRO A 20 10.91 -3.36 20.59
C PRO A 20 11.55 -2.00 20.25
N THR A 21 12.25 -1.40 21.21
CA THR A 21 12.94 -0.11 21.04
C THR A 21 14.06 -0.21 20.01
N GLU A 22 14.91 -1.23 20.11
CA GLU A 22 15.98 -1.48 19.12
C GLU A 22 15.42 -1.75 17.72
N LEU A 23 14.31 -2.50 17.64
CA LEU A 23 13.62 -2.78 16.38
C LEU A 23 13.06 -1.49 15.74
N CYS A 24 12.40 -0.65 16.54
CA CYS A 24 11.85 0.64 16.11
C CYS A 24 12.98 1.57 15.63
N GLN A 25 14.08 1.68 16.36
CA GLN A 25 15.23 2.50 15.97
C GLN A 25 15.85 2.03 14.65
N LYS A 26 15.95 0.71 14.41
CA LYS A 26 16.43 0.17 13.13
C LYS A 26 15.52 0.57 11.96
N CYS A 27 14.20 0.50 12.14
CA CYS A 27 13.23 0.96 11.13
C CYS A 27 13.34 2.48 10.88
N LEU A 28 13.38 3.30 11.93
CA LEU A 28 13.52 4.76 11.83
C LEU A 28 14.83 5.18 11.14
N SER A 29 15.94 4.50 11.45
CA SER A 29 17.21 4.71 10.76
C SER A 29 17.10 4.43 9.26
N LEU A 30 16.41 3.35 8.89
CA LEU A 30 16.20 3.02 7.49
C LEU A 30 15.27 4.04 6.79
N ILE A 31 14.20 4.48 7.45
CA ILE A 31 13.32 5.56 6.95
C ILE A 31 14.12 6.82 6.61
N LYS A 32 15.08 7.20 7.46
CA LYS A 32 15.96 8.36 7.22
C LYS A 32 16.85 8.15 5.99
N LYS A 33 17.43 6.95 5.82
CA LYS A 33 18.27 6.60 4.66
C LYS A 33 17.48 6.53 3.37
N THR A 34 16.25 6.02 3.40
CA THR A 34 15.40 5.86 2.23
C THR A 34 14.45 7.04 1.99
N LYS A 35 14.76 8.22 2.55
CA LYS A 35 13.91 9.43 2.41
C LYS A 35 13.65 9.80 0.94
N PHE A 36 14.60 9.52 0.05
CA PHE A 36 14.46 9.75 -1.39
C PHE A 36 13.32 8.97 -2.06
N LEU A 37 12.84 7.88 -1.44
CA LEU A 37 11.66 7.14 -1.90
C LEU A 37 10.36 7.91 -1.68
N ASN A 38 10.35 8.86 -0.74
CA ASN A 38 9.18 9.65 -0.36
C ASN A 38 7.97 8.80 0.05
N ALA A 39 8.21 7.62 0.65
CA ALA A 39 7.16 6.68 1.07
C ALA A 39 6.36 7.16 2.29
N TYR A 40 6.95 8.05 3.09
CA TYR A 40 6.35 8.58 4.30
C TYR A 40 5.96 10.04 4.17
N ILE A 41 4.91 10.29 4.90
CA ILE A 41 4.05 11.44 4.96
C ILE A 41 4.50 12.19 6.21
N THR A 42 4.16 11.59 7.33
CA THR A 42 4.58 11.96 8.66
C THR A 42 5.29 10.76 9.24
N VAL A 43 6.50 10.99 9.74
CA VAL A 43 7.24 9.99 10.53
C VAL A 43 7.06 10.36 11.98
N SER A 44 6.21 9.62 12.70
CA SER A 44 5.90 9.87 14.12
C SER A 44 6.98 9.29 15.03
N GLU A 45 8.22 9.77 14.89
CA GLU A 45 9.41 9.20 15.56
C GLU A 45 9.26 9.14 17.09
N GLU A 46 8.86 10.25 17.72
CA GLU A 46 8.67 10.31 19.18
C GLU A 46 7.58 9.37 19.67
N VAL A 47 6.43 9.34 18.98
CA VAL A 47 5.29 8.46 19.33
C VAL A 47 5.68 6.99 19.16
N ALA A 48 6.37 6.65 18.07
CA ALA A 48 6.79 5.29 17.77
C ALA A 48 7.80 4.77 18.82
N LEU A 49 8.78 5.59 19.19
CA LEU A 49 9.76 5.24 20.24
C LEU A 49 9.08 5.07 21.60
N LYS A 50 8.17 5.97 21.98
CA LYS A 50 7.42 5.85 23.24
C LYS A 50 6.58 4.57 23.27
N GLN A 51 5.86 4.24 22.20
CA GLN A 51 5.09 3.00 22.10
C GLN A 51 5.99 1.75 22.17
N ALA A 52 7.18 1.82 21.57
CA ALA A 52 8.17 0.76 21.65
C ALA A 52 8.72 0.56 23.07
N GLU A 53 9.02 1.64 23.80
CA GLU A 53 9.43 1.57 25.21
C GLU A 53 8.34 0.98 26.10
N GLU A 54 7.07 1.35 25.87
CA GLU A 54 5.93 0.77 26.57
C GLU A 54 5.76 -0.72 26.27
N SER A 55 5.98 -1.13 25.02
CA SER A 55 6.02 -2.54 24.61
C SER A 55 7.16 -3.28 25.29
N GLU A 56 8.36 -2.71 25.34
CA GLU A 56 9.50 -3.32 26.00
C GLU A 56 9.24 -3.53 27.50
N LYS A 57 8.60 -2.56 28.17
CA LYS A 57 8.14 -2.70 29.57
C LYS A 57 7.13 -3.84 29.73
N ARG A 58 6.23 -4.06 28.76
CA ARG A 58 5.30 -5.20 28.75
C ARG A 58 6.02 -6.53 28.60
N TYR A 59 6.98 -6.64 27.68
CA TYR A 59 7.80 -7.83 27.50
C TYR A 59 8.59 -8.19 28.76
N LYS A 60 9.25 -7.22 29.41
CA LYS A 60 9.99 -7.44 30.68
C LYS A 60 9.10 -7.97 31.82
N LYS A 61 7.79 -7.72 31.76
CA LYS A 61 6.80 -8.19 32.74
C LYS A 61 6.05 -9.45 32.31
N GLY A 62 6.36 -10.03 31.16
CA GLY A 62 5.62 -11.17 30.59
C GLY A 62 4.17 -10.83 30.18
N ARG A 63 3.88 -9.56 29.84
CA ARG A 63 2.53 -9.04 29.53
C ARG A 63 2.40 -8.55 28.08
N SER A 64 3.05 -9.23 27.12
CA SER A 64 2.94 -8.87 25.69
C SER A 64 1.48 -8.92 25.21
N LEU A 65 1.07 -7.97 24.37
CA LEU A 65 -0.31 -7.86 23.84
C LEU A 65 -0.63 -8.82 22.68
N GLY A 66 0.31 -9.67 22.29
CA GLY A 66 0.16 -10.65 21.21
C GLY A 66 1.30 -10.57 20.21
N ASP A 67 1.07 -11.15 19.03
CA ASP A 67 2.14 -11.35 18.05
C ASP A 67 2.63 -10.07 17.38
N LEU A 68 1.83 -9.00 17.40
CA LEU A 68 2.18 -7.69 16.85
C LEU A 68 2.72 -6.70 17.89
N ASP A 69 2.78 -7.05 19.18
CA ASP A 69 3.26 -6.12 20.21
C ASP A 69 4.74 -5.77 19.98
N GLY A 70 5.02 -4.48 19.80
CA GLY A 70 6.38 -3.97 19.58
C GLY A 70 6.87 -4.06 18.14
N ILE A 71 6.02 -4.46 17.19
CA ILE A 71 6.36 -4.52 15.76
C ILE A 71 6.05 -3.18 15.07
N PRO A 72 7.01 -2.55 14.37
CA PRO A 72 6.76 -1.34 13.57
C PRO A 72 5.82 -1.57 12.38
N ILE A 73 4.75 -0.76 12.32
CA ILE A 73 3.70 -0.78 11.29
C ILE A 73 3.61 0.60 10.66
N ALA A 74 3.42 0.66 9.33
CA ALA A 74 3.07 1.89 8.64
C ALA A 74 1.56 1.97 8.39
N VAL A 75 1.00 3.17 8.37
CA VAL A 75 -0.44 3.38 8.17
C VAL A 75 -0.62 4.39 7.05
N LYS A 76 -1.49 4.07 6.07
CA LYS A 76 -1.84 5.01 5.01
C LYS A 76 -2.55 6.22 5.62
N ASP A 77 -2.23 7.39 5.12
CA ASP A 77 -2.68 8.69 5.67
C ASP A 77 -4.15 9.04 5.38
N ASN A 78 -4.94 8.07 4.92
CA ASN A 78 -6.40 8.18 4.89
C ASN A 78 -7.07 7.41 6.04
N PHE A 79 -6.29 6.92 7.00
CA PHE A 79 -6.76 6.40 8.28
C PHE A 79 -6.51 7.44 9.38
N SER A 80 -7.58 7.89 10.03
CA SER A 80 -7.52 8.76 11.19
C SER A 80 -6.72 8.10 12.30
N THR A 81 -5.64 8.75 12.71
CA THR A 81 -4.75 8.27 13.77
C THR A 81 -4.75 9.27 14.92
N SER A 82 -5.16 8.85 16.12
CA SER A 82 -5.29 9.77 17.26
C SER A 82 -3.97 10.46 17.60
N GLY A 83 -3.98 11.79 17.65
CA GLY A 83 -2.78 12.60 17.96
C GLY A 83 -1.75 12.68 16.84
N ILE A 84 -2.02 12.08 15.67
CA ILE A 84 -1.19 12.19 14.47
C ILE A 84 -2.04 12.80 13.36
N GLU A 85 -1.48 13.78 12.67
CA GLU A 85 -2.19 14.44 11.59
C GLU A 85 -2.53 13.46 10.46
N THR A 86 -3.75 13.55 9.94
CA THR A 86 -4.26 12.72 8.85
C THR A 86 -4.68 13.63 7.69
N THR A 87 -3.98 13.56 6.55
CA THR A 87 -4.17 14.57 5.48
C THR A 87 -4.79 14.02 4.19
N CYS A 88 -4.88 12.70 4.04
CA CYS A 88 -5.25 12.04 2.78
C CYS A 88 -4.43 12.50 1.55
N ALA A 89 -3.18 12.94 1.74
CA ALA A 89 -2.34 13.53 0.69
C ALA A 89 -2.96 14.76 0.00
N SER A 90 -3.82 15.51 0.72
CA SER A 90 -4.60 16.62 0.18
C SER A 90 -4.25 17.94 0.86
N ASN A 91 -4.24 19.03 0.09
CA ASN A 91 -4.06 20.39 0.64
C ASN A 91 -5.22 20.78 1.56
N MET A 92 -6.36 20.11 1.42
CA MET A 92 -7.53 20.45 2.19
C MET A 92 -7.39 20.07 3.66
N LEU A 93 -6.85 18.89 3.93
CA LEU A 93 -6.65 18.42 5.29
C LEU A 93 -5.24 18.76 5.77
N LYS A 94 -4.60 19.80 5.19
CA LYS A 94 -3.17 20.09 5.40
C LYS A 94 -2.92 21.06 6.55
N GLY A 95 -2.14 20.54 7.51
CA GLY A 95 -1.41 21.15 8.61
C GLY A 95 0.02 20.59 8.82
N LYS A 96 0.47 19.55 8.05
CA LYS A 96 1.83 19.15 7.56
C LYS A 96 2.03 17.63 7.21
N VAL A 97 2.34 17.39 5.92
CA VAL A 97 3.12 16.31 5.20
C VAL A 97 2.46 14.96 4.82
N SER A 98 2.40 14.55 3.49
CA SER A 98 1.80 13.29 2.92
C SER A 98 1.99 12.82 1.43
N GLY A 99 2.94 11.94 1.07
CA GLY A 99 3.16 11.40 -0.31
C GLY A 99 2.14 10.42 -0.96
N SER A 100 1.74 10.73 -2.20
CA SER A 100 1.24 9.80 -3.26
C SER A 100 1.70 10.32 -4.63
N THR A 101 1.70 9.53 -5.72
CA THR A 101 2.19 9.96 -7.05
C THR A 101 1.57 11.26 -7.59
N ASP A 102 0.28 11.45 -7.36
CA ASP A 102 -0.46 12.69 -7.66
C ASP A 102 -0.78 13.49 -6.37
N GLY A 103 -0.13 13.13 -5.26
CA GLY A 103 -0.25 13.79 -3.97
C GLY A 103 0.55 15.09 -3.97
N ILE A 104 0.06 16.07 -3.22
CA ILE A 104 0.68 17.40 -3.14
C ILE A 104 2.09 17.39 -2.51
N PHE A 105 2.51 16.25 -1.97
CA PHE A 105 3.78 16.05 -1.29
C PHE A 105 4.81 15.35 -2.17
N GLY A 106 4.54 15.35 -3.47
CA GLY A 106 5.37 14.73 -4.47
C GLY A 106 5.16 13.23 -4.53
N PRO A 107 5.67 12.62 -5.61
CA PRO A 107 5.42 11.22 -5.87
C PRO A 107 6.25 10.31 -4.99
N VAL A 108 5.73 9.09 -4.80
CA VAL A 108 6.45 7.99 -4.15
C VAL A 108 7.24 7.24 -5.22
N LYS A 109 8.55 7.12 -5.04
CA LYS A 109 9.43 6.38 -5.95
C LYS A 109 9.43 4.90 -5.59
N ASN A 110 9.34 4.02 -6.59
CA ASN A 110 9.35 2.57 -6.37
C ASN A 110 10.75 2.09 -5.98
N PRO A 111 10.92 1.33 -4.87
CA PRO A 111 12.21 0.75 -4.48
C PRO A 111 12.90 -0.04 -5.60
N TRP A 112 12.13 -0.72 -6.45
CA TRP A 112 12.66 -1.52 -7.56
C TRP A 112 13.38 -0.67 -8.63
N SER A 113 13.11 0.63 -8.70
CA SER A 113 13.85 1.57 -9.58
C SER A 113 15.35 1.58 -9.30
N PHE A 114 15.72 1.22 -8.07
CA PHE A 114 17.09 1.24 -7.58
C PHE A 114 17.68 -0.16 -7.43
N SER A 115 16.92 -1.20 -7.78
CA SER A 115 17.38 -2.58 -7.73
C SER A 115 18.39 -2.87 -8.85
N GLU A 116 19.39 -3.70 -8.57
CA GLU A 116 20.31 -4.18 -9.60
C GLU A 116 19.59 -4.90 -10.74
N GLN A 117 18.58 -5.70 -10.40
CA GLN A 117 17.84 -6.51 -11.36
C GLN A 117 17.23 -5.63 -12.45
N TYR A 118 16.64 -4.51 -12.05
CA TYR A 118 16.12 -3.52 -12.99
C TYR A 118 17.23 -2.76 -13.70
N ARG A 119 18.20 -2.21 -12.96
CA ARG A 119 19.27 -1.37 -13.53
C ARG A 119 20.12 -2.09 -14.58
N LYS A 120 20.33 -3.41 -14.44
CA LYS A 120 21.08 -4.24 -15.38
C LYS A 120 20.27 -4.64 -16.62
N LYS A 121 18.96 -4.84 -16.48
CA LYS A 121 18.10 -5.38 -17.55
C LYS A 121 17.31 -4.31 -18.31
N ARG A 122 17.20 -3.10 -17.75
CA ARG A 122 16.48 -1.99 -18.38
C ARG A 122 17.05 -1.69 -19.76
N LYS A 123 16.18 -1.41 -20.74
CA LYS A 123 16.60 -0.92 -22.06
C LYS A 123 17.43 0.36 -21.92
N GLN A 124 18.56 0.43 -22.63
CA GLN A 124 19.44 1.62 -22.63
C GLN A 124 18.71 2.85 -23.20
N LYS A 125 18.96 4.01 -22.60
CA LYS A 125 18.40 5.31 -23.01
C LYS A 125 18.98 5.78 -24.35
N SER A 126 18.17 6.55 -25.07
CA SER A 126 18.63 7.51 -26.07
C SER A 126 19.52 8.57 -25.38
N HIS A 127 20.64 8.97 -25.98
CA HIS A 127 21.53 9.99 -25.42
C HIS A 127 20.77 11.30 -25.08
N GLY A 128 20.75 11.72 -23.81
CA GLY A 128 20.28 13.06 -23.38
C GLY A 128 19.30 13.12 -22.21
N GLU A 129 18.78 12.00 -21.70
CA GLU A 129 17.84 12.02 -20.56
C GLU A 129 18.55 12.08 -19.20
N LYS A 130 18.19 13.07 -18.36
CA LYS A 130 18.71 13.24 -16.99
C LYS A 130 18.49 11.97 -16.15
N GLU A 131 19.46 11.61 -15.32
CA GLU A 131 19.40 10.43 -14.44
C GLU A 131 18.32 10.54 -13.35
N ASP A 132 17.99 11.75 -12.89
CA ASP A 132 17.09 11.98 -11.74
C ASP A 132 15.58 11.76 -12.05
N SER A 133 15.22 11.61 -13.33
CA SER A 133 13.85 11.31 -13.78
C SER A 133 13.61 9.81 -14.06
N ASP A 134 14.60 8.96 -13.76
CA ASP A 134 14.65 7.54 -14.14
C ASP A 134 14.14 6.62 -13.03
N TRP A 135 12.93 6.87 -12.56
CA TRP A 135 12.31 6.08 -11.49
C TRP A 135 10.88 5.67 -11.86
N LEU A 136 10.46 4.55 -11.29
CA LEU A 136 9.23 3.85 -11.60
C LEU A 136 8.14 4.21 -10.59
N ILE A 137 6.89 4.19 -11.04
CA ILE A 137 5.74 4.37 -10.14
C ILE A 137 5.57 3.19 -9.18
N THR A 138 4.93 3.47 -8.05
CA THR A 138 4.55 2.47 -7.05
C THR A 138 3.14 1.93 -7.25
N GLY A 139 2.43 2.34 -8.31
CA GLY A 139 0.97 2.20 -8.38
C GLY A 139 0.23 3.10 -7.39
N GLY A 140 -1.10 3.06 -7.44
CA GLY A 140 -1.95 3.88 -6.59
C GLY A 140 -3.18 3.16 -6.07
N SER A 141 -3.78 3.61 -4.97
CA SER A 141 -3.43 4.80 -4.18
C SER A 141 -2.58 4.51 -2.93
N SER A 142 -2.30 3.24 -2.58
CA SER A 142 -1.50 2.88 -1.39
C SER A 142 0.01 2.71 -1.70
N GLY A 143 0.55 3.53 -2.61
CA GLY A 143 1.93 3.46 -3.08
C GLY A 143 2.98 3.62 -1.96
N GLY A 144 2.76 4.55 -1.03
CA GLY A 144 3.63 4.75 0.14
C GLY A 144 3.69 3.51 1.05
N SER A 145 2.53 2.89 1.32
CA SER A 145 2.45 1.65 2.10
C SER A 145 3.22 0.51 1.42
N ALA A 146 3.08 0.35 0.10
CA ALA A 146 3.77 -0.69 -0.65
C ALA A 146 5.29 -0.46 -0.69
N ALA A 147 5.72 0.78 -0.95
CA ALA A 147 7.12 1.17 -0.96
C ALA A 147 7.76 0.97 0.42
N ALA A 148 7.08 1.32 1.52
CA ALA A 148 7.58 1.15 2.88
C ALA A 148 7.82 -0.33 3.24
N VAL A 149 6.88 -1.22 2.91
CA VAL A 149 7.01 -2.66 3.16
C VAL A 149 8.12 -3.27 2.30
N SER A 150 8.18 -2.89 1.02
CA SER A 150 9.19 -3.31 0.06
C SER A 150 10.58 -2.82 0.46
N ALA A 151 10.68 -1.62 1.04
CA ALA A 151 11.92 -1.01 1.50
C ALA A 151 12.38 -1.46 2.90
N PHE A 152 11.69 -2.40 3.54
CA PHE A 152 11.97 -2.89 4.90
C PHE A 152 11.89 -1.82 6.01
N THR A 153 11.28 -0.67 5.74
CA THR A 153 11.13 0.41 6.72
C THR A 153 10.01 0.13 7.74
N CYS A 154 9.13 -0.83 7.44
CA CYS A 154 8.19 -1.43 8.37
C CYS A 154 8.01 -2.94 8.07
N PHE A 155 7.33 -3.66 8.94
CA PHE A 155 7.02 -5.09 8.72
C PHE A 155 5.71 -5.32 7.97
N THR A 156 4.74 -4.44 8.21
CA THR A 156 3.44 -4.43 7.55
C THR A 156 2.97 -2.99 7.40
N ALA A 157 2.10 -2.76 6.43
CA ALA A 157 1.44 -1.49 6.27
C ALA A 157 -0.07 -1.66 6.03
N LEU A 158 -0.85 -0.75 6.61
CA LEU A 158 -2.26 -0.60 6.25
C LEU A 158 -2.37 0.21 4.95
N GLY A 159 -3.24 -0.25 4.07
CA GLY A 159 -3.65 0.43 2.85
C GLY A 159 -5.17 0.54 2.78
N SER A 160 -5.68 1.10 1.69
CA SER A 160 -7.11 1.06 1.39
C SER A 160 -7.30 0.61 -0.07
N ASP A 161 -8.35 -0.15 -0.32
CA ASP A 161 -8.66 -0.71 -1.63
C ASP A 161 -10.11 -0.43 -2.01
N THR A 162 -10.30 0.47 -2.97
CA THR A 162 -11.61 0.83 -3.52
C THR A 162 -11.85 0.22 -4.89
N GLY A 163 -10.78 0.00 -5.67
CA GLY A 163 -10.84 -0.58 -7.02
C GLY A 163 -9.59 -1.36 -7.41
N GLY A 164 -8.66 -1.61 -6.48
CA GLY A 164 -7.31 -2.09 -6.76
C GLY A 164 -6.23 -1.44 -5.91
N SER A 165 -6.58 -0.42 -5.13
CA SER A 165 -5.61 0.48 -4.48
C SER A 165 -4.69 -0.14 -3.42
N THR A 166 -4.87 -1.40 -3.03
CA THR A 166 -3.89 -2.18 -2.26
C THR A 166 -3.16 -3.19 -3.13
N ARG A 167 -3.89 -3.84 -4.04
CA ARG A 167 -3.37 -4.90 -4.93
C ARG A 167 -2.44 -4.37 -6.03
N ASN A 168 -2.79 -3.29 -6.73
CA ASN A 168 -1.96 -2.72 -7.80
C ASN A 168 -0.61 -2.24 -7.25
N PRO A 169 -0.55 -1.46 -6.14
CA PRO A 169 0.75 -1.10 -5.57
C PRO A 169 1.57 -2.30 -5.08
N ALA A 170 0.89 -3.30 -4.52
CA ALA A 170 1.56 -4.52 -4.07
C ALA A 170 2.21 -5.27 -5.25
N ALA A 171 1.52 -5.36 -6.39
CA ALA A 171 2.05 -5.95 -7.62
C ALA A 171 3.29 -5.19 -8.10
N HIS A 172 3.21 -3.87 -8.23
CA HIS A 172 4.32 -3.04 -8.72
C HIS A 172 5.54 -3.00 -7.79
N CYS A 173 5.33 -3.09 -6.48
CA CYS A 173 6.42 -3.06 -5.49
C CYS A 173 6.92 -4.45 -5.08
N GLY A 174 6.40 -5.52 -5.68
CA GLY A 174 6.82 -6.89 -5.40
C GLY A 174 6.56 -7.32 -3.96
N VAL A 175 5.38 -6.97 -3.43
CA VAL A 175 4.93 -7.33 -2.08
C VAL A 175 3.56 -8.00 -2.11
N VAL A 176 3.16 -8.65 -1.01
CA VAL A 176 1.83 -9.23 -0.85
C VAL A 176 0.84 -8.12 -0.51
N GLY A 177 -0.29 -8.09 -1.21
CA GLY A 177 -1.35 -7.09 -1.01
C GLY A 177 -2.71 -7.74 -0.87
N LEU A 178 -3.25 -7.77 0.34
CA LEU A 178 -4.55 -8.37 0.65
C LEU A 178 -5.64 -7.29 0.73
N LYS A 179 -6.70 -7.49 -0.04
CA LYS A 179 -7.99 -6.86 0.15
C LYS A 179 -8.96 -7.90 0.75
N PRO A 180 -9.32 -7.79 2.03
CA PRO A 180 -10.28 -8.68 2.65
C PRO A 180 -11.68 -8.58 2.04
N SER A 181 -12.57 -9.49 2.44
CA SER A 181 -14.00 -9.41 2.14
C SER A 181 -14.59 -8.08 2.60
N TYR A 182 -15.46 -7.47 1.78
CA TYR A 182 -16.14 -6.24 2.18
C TYR A 182 -16.98 -6.49 3.45
N GLY A 183 -16.74 -5.68 4.48
CA GLY A 183 -17.39 -5.82 5.78
C GLY A 183 -16.63 -6.69 6.80
N LEU A 184 -15.55 -7.38 6.41
CA LEU A 184 -14.75 -8.18 7.35
C LEU A 184 -13.89 -7.33 8.29
N VAL A 185 -13.34 -6.22 7.78
CA VAL A 185 -12.55 -5.26 8.56
C VAL A 185 -13.33 -3.95 8.67
N SER A 186 -13.38 -3.40 9.89
CA SER A 186 -14.07 -2.13 10.15
C SER A 186 -13.48 -1.00 9.31
N ARG A 187 -14.37 -0.15 8.80
CA ARG A 187 -14.01 1.10 8.10
C ARG A 187 -14.04 2.31 9.03
N HIS A 188 -14.15 2.10 10.34
CA HIS A 188 -14.02 3.15 11.32
C HIS A 188 -12.59 3.73 11.27
N GLY A 189 -12.48 5.06 11.32
CA GLY A 189 -11.22 5.78 11.07
C GLY A 189 -10.81 5.89 9.60
N LEU A 190 -11.36 5.09 8.67
CA LEU A 190 -11.04 5.19 7.25
C LEU A 190 -11.83 6.34 6.61
N ILE A 191 -11.13 7.34 6.09
CA ILE A 191 -11.74 8.44 5.34
C ILE A 191 -12.25 7.88 4.00
N PRO A 192 -13.58 7.92 3.75
CA PRO A 192 -14.19 7.17 2.65
C PRO A 192 -13.99 7.84 1.30
N LEU A 193 -13.79 7.01 0.27
CA LEU A 193 -13.83 7.40 -1.14
C LEU A 193 -15.13 6.92 -1.79
N VAL A 194 -15.40 5.61 -1.74
CA VAL A 194 -16.68 5.00 -2.17
C VAL A 194 -17.14 4.02 -1.10
N ASN A 195 -18.08 4.46 -0.25
CA ASN A 195 -18.54 3.69 0.91
C ASN A 195 -18.93 2.23 0.64
N SER A 196 -19.50 1.97 -0.54
CA SER A 196 -19.96 0.62 -0.92
C SER A 196 -18.85 -0.26 -1.51
N MET A 197 -17.60 0.22 -1.56
CA MET A 197 -16.47 -0.47 -2.20
C MET A 197 -15.16 -0.36 -1.41
N ASP A 198 -15.02 0.64 -0.52
CA ASP A 198 -13.83 0.84 0.29
C ASP A 198 -13.61 -0.33 1.25
N VAL A 199 -12.39 -0.88 1.25
CA VAL A 199 -11.97 -1.92 2.20
C VAL A 199 -10.57 -1.57 2.74
N PRO A 200 -10.31 -1.63 4.06
CA PRO A 200 -8.96 -1.58 4.60
C PRO A 200 -8.13 -2.74 4.06
N GLY A 201 -7.01 -2.43 3.42
CA GLY A 201 -6.08 -3.41 2.86
C GLY A 201 -4.86 -3.61 3.74
N ILE A 202 -4.17 -4.74 3.53
CA ILE A 202 -2.97 -5.13 4.26
C ILE A 202 -1.85 -5.38 3.26
N LEU A 203 -0.70 -4.75 3.48
CA LEU A 203 0.52 -4.97 2.68
C LEU A 203 1.61 -5.57 3.55
N THR A 204 2.21 -6.66 3.08
CA THR A 204 3.25 -7.43 3.79
C THR A 204 4.23 -8.04 2.82
N ARG A 205 5.34 -8.61 3.30
CA ARG A 205 6.31 -9.29 2.43
C ARG A 205 5.97 -10.76 2.17
N CYS A 206 5.11 -11.36 3.00
CA CYS A 206 4.66 -12.73 2.78
C CYS A 206 3.19 -12.93 3.18
N VAL A 207 2.57 -13.98 2.65
CA VAL A 207 1.14 -14.27 2.86
C VAL A 207 0.84 -14.58 4.33
N ASP A 208 1.76 -15.24 5.03
CA ASP A 208 1.60 -15.53 6.47
C ASP A 208 1.51 -14.26 7.31
N ASP A 209 2.30 -13.25 6.98
CA ASP A 209 2.29 -11.97 7.69
C ASP A 209 0.95 -11.24 7.45
N ALA A 210 0.40 -11.29 6.23
CA ALA A 210 -0.92 -10.75 5.95
C ALA A 210 -2.01 -11.44 6.78
N ALA A 211 -1.93 -12.77 6.94
CA ALA A 211 -2.87 -13.55 7.74
C ALA A 211 -2.79 -13.20 9.24
N ILE A 212 -1.59 -13.00 9.79
CA ILE A 212 -1.40 -12.58 11.19
C ILE A 212 -2.04 -11.21 11.42
N VAL A 213 -1.83 -10.26 10.52
CA VAL A 213 -2.41 -8.90 10.62
C VAL A 213 -3.92 -8.95 10.46
N LEU A 214 -4.45 -9.72 9.51
CA LEU A 214 -5.89 -9.89 9.33
C LEU A 214 -6.53 -10.55 10.54
N GLY A 215 -5.87 -11.52 11.19
CA GLY A 215 -6.40 -12.25 12.34
C GLY A 215 -6.52 -11.44 13.63
N HIS A 216 -5.89 -10.27 13.70
CA HIS A 216 -5.99 -9.38 14.86
C HIS A 216 -7.41 -8.76 14.97
N ARG A 217 -7.95 -8.69 16.18
CA ARG A 217 -9.29 -8.12 16.47
C ARG A 217 -9.17 -7.13 17.62
N CYS A 218 -9.81 -5.98 17.46
CA CYS A 218 -9.91 -4.94 18.48
C CYS A 218 -11.33 -4.91 19.05
N ASP A 219 -11.46 -4.76 20.38
CA ASP A 219 -12.74 -4.78 21.10
C ASP A 219 -13.38 -3.38 21.21
N ILE A 220 -13.61 -2.70 20.08
CA ILE A 220 -14.22 -1.35 20.09
C ILE A 220 -15.35 -1.25 19.05
N GLY A 221 -16.55 -0.93 19.52
CA GLY A 221 -17.76 -0.74 18.72
C GLY A 221 -18.30 0.70 18.79
N VAL A 222 -17.79 1.59 17.94
CA VAL A 222 -18.30 2.97 17.77
C VAL A 222 -18.94 3.17 16.39
N SER A 223 -19.98 4.01 16.34
CA SER A 223 -20.74 4.32 15.12
C SER A 223 -19.89 5.04 14.08
N THR A 224 -19.96 4.57 12.84
CA THR A 224 -19.07 4.93 11.72
C THR A 224 -19.62 6.14 10.95
N GLU A 225 -20.92 6.37 11.05
CA GLU A 225 -21.71 7.35 10.31
C GLU A 225 -21.40 8.80 10.72
N ALA A 226 -21.21 9.04 12.02
CA ALA A 226 -20.93 10.38 12.57
C ALA A 226 -19.56 10.92 12.10
N MET A 227 -18.55 10.04 12.02
CA MET A 227 -17.22 10.37 11.52
C MET A 227 -17.27 10.76 10.04
N TYR A 228 -18.03 10.04 9.22
CA TYR A 228 -18.17 10.32 7.78
C TYR A 228 -18.78 11.69 7.48
N ALA A 229 -19.74 12.13 8.30
CA ALA A 229 -20.38 13.43 8.13
C ALA A 229 -19.41 14.59 8.41
N ALA A 230 -18.54 14.44 9.41
CA ALA A 230 -17.52 15.43 9.76
C ALA A 230 -16.45 15.57 8.66
N THR A 231 -15.88 14.46 8.18
CA THR A 231 -14.80 14.51 7.16
C THR A 231 -15.29 15.01 5.79
N ARG A 232 -16.53 14.71 5.40
CA ARG A 232 -17.11 15.18 4.12
C ARG A 232 -17.34 16.69 4.08
N ARG A 233 -17.47 17.34 5.23
CA ARG A 233 -17.68 18.79 5.36
C ARG A 233 -16.41 19.58 5.05
N GLU A 234 -15.23 18.97 5.19
CA GLU A 234 -13.96 19.71 5.27
C GLU A 234 -13.07 19.65 4.02
N GLY A 235 -13.46 18.97 2.92
CA GLY A 235 -13.12 19.34 1.53
C GLY A 235 -12.05 18.52 0.75
N PHE A 236 -11.91 18.81 -0.54
CA PHE A 236 -11.41 17.87 -1.56
C PHE A 236 -10.23 18.38 -2.43
N ASN A 237 -9.32 17.48 -2.85
CA ASN A 237 -8.26 17.73 -3.85
C ASN A 237 -8.81 17.68 -5.30
N ASP A 238 -8.01 17.96 -6.34
CA ASP A 238 -8.53 18.07 -7.71
C ASP A 238 -9.08 16.77 -8.32
N VAL A 239 -8.50 15.61 -8.00
CA VAL A 239 -9.06 14.30 -8.40
C VAL A 239 -10.41 14.07 -7.72
N VAL A 240 -10.51 14.39 -6.43
CA VAL A 240 -11.73 14.22 -5.66
C VAL A 240 -12.79 15.27 -6.05
N ARG A 241 -12.39 16.51 -6.35
CA ARG A 241 -13.26 17.56 -6.92
C ARG A 241 -13.83 17.14 -8.28
N GLY A 242 -13.00 16.60 -9.17
CA GLY A 242 -13.45 16.07 -10.46
C GLY A 242 -14.46 14.92 -10.30
N ARG A 243 -14.21 14.02 -9.34
CA ARG A 243 -15.15 12.92 -8.99
C ARG A 243 -16.43 13.42 -8.33
N ILE A 244 -16.38 14.50 -7.55
CA ILE A 244 -17.57 15.11 -6.94
C ILE A 244 -18.41 15.84 -7.98
N LEU A 245 -17.80 16.61 -8.88
CA LEU A 245 -18.53 17.27 -9.96
C LEU A 245 -19.21 16.23 -10.86
N SER A 246 -18.48 15.17 -11.23
CA SER A 246 -19.05 14.05 -11.99
C SER A 246 -20.12 13.31 -11.19
N GLY A 247 -19.88 13.05 -9.91
CA GLY A 247 -20.84 12.39 -9.02
C GLY A 247 -22.13 13.20 -8.84
N ASN A 248 -22.02 14.51 -8.62
CA ASN A 248 -23.16 15.41 -8.55
C ASN A 248 -23.96 15.37 -9.84
N PHE A 249 -23.30 15.45 -11.00
CA PHE A 249 -23.96 15.32 -12.31
C PHE A 249 -24.76 14.02 -12.41
N PHE A 250 -24.20 12.87 -12.03
CA PHE A 250 -24.90 11.58 -12.07
C PHE A 250 -26.01 11.43 -11.02
N LEU A 251 -25.94 12.19 -9.93
CA LEU A 251 -26.91 12.18 -8.84
C LEU A 251 -28.03 13.22 -9.00
N LEU A 252 -27.93 14.14 -9.96
CA LEU A 252 -29.04 15.02 -10.33
C LEU A 252 -30.27 14.18 -10.68
N LYS A 253 -31.46 14.64 -10.27
CA LYS A 253 -32.73 13.92 -10.45
C LYS A 253 -32.95 13.42 -11.89
N GLU A 254 -32.59 14.23 -12.87
CA GLU A 254 -32.73 13.92 -14.31
C GLU A 254 -31.76 12.83 -14.80
N ASN A 255 -30.61 12.69 -14.13
CA ASN A 255 -29.53 11.77 -14.50
C ASN A 255 -29.50 10.51 -13.64
N TYR A 256 -30.13 10.52 -12.46
CA TYR A 256 -30.05 9.45 -11.46
C TYR A 256 -30.44 8.08 -12.02
N GLU A 257 -31.62 7.99 -12.64
CA GLU A 257 -32.09 6.77 -13.29
C GLU A 257 -31.24 6.39 -14.51
N ASN A 258 -30.75 7.40 -15.23
CA ASN A 258 -30.02 7.22 -16.48
C ASN A 258 -28.59 6.70 -16.29
N TYR A 259 -27.96 7.01 -15.16
CA TYR A 259 -26.56 6.70 -14.90
C TYR A 259 -26.38 5.90 -13.60
N PHE A 260 -26.81 6.44 -12.45
CA PHE A 260 -26.53 5.81 -11.16
C PHE A 260 -27.25 4.48 -10.99
N VAL A 261 -28.57 4.43 -11.26
CA VAL A 261 -29.35 3.18 -11.19
C VAL A 261 -28.88 2.16 -12.22
N LYS A 262 -28.53 2.60 -13.45
CA LYS A 262 -27.95 1.70 -14.45
C LYS A 262 -26.61 1.12 -13.99
N ALA A 263 -25.72 1.93 -13.42
CA ALA A 263 -24.45 1.45 -12.88
C ALA A 263 -24.65 0.44 -11.73
N GLN A 264 -25.63 0.66 -10.85
CA GLN A 264 -26.01 -0.31 -9.80
C GLN A 264 -26.53 -1.62 -10.39
N LYS A 265 -27.32 -1.57 -11.47
CA LYS A 265 -27.78 -2.77 -12.19
C LYS A 265 -26.61 -3.53 -12.82
N VAL A 266 -25.66 -2.84 -13.47
CA VAL A 266 -24.44 -3.45 -14.01
C VAL A 266 -23.58 -4.07 -12.90
N ARG A 267 -23.42 -3.38 -11.77
CA ARG A 267 -22.73 -3.91 -10.59
C ARG A 267 -23.35 -5.23 -10.11
N ARG A 268 -24.68 -5.33 -10.12
CA ARG A 268 -25.39 -6.58 -9.78
C ARG A 268 -25.10 -7.70 -10.79
N LEU A 269 -25.02 -7.39 -12.10
CA LEU A 269 -24.63 -8.37 -13.11
C LEU A 269 -23.20 -8.90 -12.86
N ILE A 270 -22.25 -8.00 -12.61
CA ILE A 270 -20.86 -8.37 -12.26
C ILE A 270 -20.83 -9.27 -11.01
N ALA A 271 -21.57 -8.91 -9.96
CA ALA A 271 -21.66 -9.73 -8.75
C ALA A 271 -22.26 -11.12 -9.03
N ASN A 272 -23.30 -11.19 -9.86
CA ASN A 272 -23.91 -12.46 -10.27
C ASN A 272 -22.94 -13.34 -11.05
N ASP A 273 -22.09 -12.77 -11.91
CA ASP A 273 -21.09 -13.54 -12.66
C ASP A 273 -20.13 -14.26 -11.73
N PHE A 274 -19.62 -13.58 -10.69
CA PHE A 274 -18.81 -14.23 -9.66
C PHE A 274 -19.58 -15.31 -8.91
N VAL A 275 -20.83 -15.04 -8.50
CA VAL A 275 -21.68 -16.04 -7.83
C VAL A 275 -21.85 -17.29 -8.69
N ASN A 276 -22.12 -17.11 -9.99
CA ASN A 276 -22.29 -18.21 -10.93
C ASN A 276 -21.01 -19.05 -11.07
N VAL A 277 -19.85 -18.39 -11.17
CA VAL A 277 -18.55 -19.07 -11.27
C VAL A 277 -18.21 -19.83 -9.99
N PHE A 278 -18.42 -19.26 -8.81
CA PHE A 278 -18.19 -20.00 -7.56
C PHE A 278 -19.22 -21.13 -7.36
N ASN A 279 -20.43 -21.01 -7.92
CA ASN A 279 -21.44 -22.07 -7.88
C ASN A 279 -21.17 -23.20 -8.88
N SER A 280 -20.36 -22.98 -9.92
CA SER A 280 -19.98 -24.03 -10.86
C SER A 280 -18.88 -24.95 -10.34
N GLY A 281 -18.40 -24.73 -9.10
CA GLY A 281 -17.37 -25.54 -8.45
C GLY A 281 -15.96 -24.96 -8.50
N VAL A 282 -15.80 -23.71 -8.95
CA VAL A 282 -14.51 -22.99 -8.86
C VAL A 282 -14.33 -22.46 -7.44
N ASP A 283 -13.21 -22.76 -6.78
CA ASP A 283 -12.92 -22.25 -5.42
C ASP A 283 -12.23 -20.88 -5.42
N VAL A 284 -11.29 -20.67 -6.36
CA VAL A 284 -10.47 -19.46 -6.47
C VAL A 284 -10.27 -19.11 -7.94
N LEU A 285 -10.37 -17.83 -8.27
CA LEU A 285 -10.05 -17.29 -9.59
C LEU A 285 -8.67 -16.65 -9.58
N LEU A 286 -7.94 -16.84 -10.69
CA LEU A 286 -6.61 -16.27 -10.89
C LEU A 286 -6.63 -15.27 -12.04
N THR A 287 -6.05 -14.10 -11.82
CA THR A 287 -5.83 -13.09 -12.86
C THR A 287 -4.48 -12.43 -12.65
N PRO A 288 -3.83 -11.87 -13.69
CA PRO A 288 -2.79 -10.87 -13.47
C PRO A 288 -3.34 -9.74 -12.59
N THR A 289 -2.54 -9.21 -11.68
CA THR A 289 -3.00 -8.08 -10.86
C THR A 289 -3.04 -6.79 -11.67
N THR A 290 -2.04 -6.58 -12.53
CA THR A 290 -1.86 -5.40 -13.38
C THR A 290 -1.65 -5.83 -14.84
N LEU A 291 -1.91 -4.93 -15.80
CA LEU A 291 -1.69 -5.21 -17.23
C LEU A 291 -0.20 -5.35 -17.58
N SER A 292 0.65 -4.60 -16.88
CA SER A 292 2.09 -4.56 -17.10
C SER A 292 2.85 -4.40 -15.79
N GLU A 293 4.17 -4.48 -15.90
CA GLU A 293 5.11 -4.03 -14.88
C GLU A 293 4.95 -2.54 -14.56
N ALA A 294 5.62 -2.07 -13.49
CA ALA A 294 5.59 -0.66 -13.11
C ALA A 294 6.12 0.24 -14.24
N ALA A 295 5.36 1.25 -14.63
CA ALA A 295 5.77 2.19 -15.66
C ALA A 295 6.79 3.22 -15.12
N PRO A 296 7.68 3.76 -15.98
CA PRO A 296 8.44 4.96 -15.67
C PRO A 296 7.52 6.14 -15.35
N TYR A 297 7.91 6.94 -14.36
CA TYR A 297 7.11 8.11 -13.96
C TYR A 297 6.89 9.11 -15.11
N THR A 298 7.91 9.29 -15.96
CA THR A 298 7.83 10.17 -17.12
C THR A 298 6.81 9.73 -18.16
N GLU A 299 6.52 8.44 -18.25
CA GLU A 299 5.44 7.90 -19.08
C GLU A 299 4.09 8.03 -18.38
N PHE A 300 4.05 7.70 -17.09
CA PHE A 300 2.85 7.78 -16.27
C PHE A 300 2.19 9.18 -16.28
N ILE A 301 2.99 10.26 -16.23
CA ILE A 301 2.46 11.63 -16.22
C ILE A 301 1.94 12.13 -17.57
N LYS A 302 2.15 11.38 -18.67
CA LYS A 302 1.64 11.76 -19.99
C LYS A 302 0.14 11.49 -20.14
N GLU A 303 -0.41 10.61 -19.31
CA GLU A 303 -1.82 10.20 -19.38
C GLU A 303 -2.67 10.86 -18.29
N ASP A 304 -3.93 11.14 -18.62
CA ASP A 304 -4.89 11.61 -17.64
C ASP A 304 -5.30 10.50 -16.66
N ASN A 305 -5.81 10.88 -15.50
CA ASN A 305 -6.12 9.93 -14.43
C ASN A 305 -7.23 8.93 -14.80
N ARG A 306 -8.19 9.29 -15.65
CA ARG A 306 -9.28 8.38 -16.05
C ARG A 306 -8.73 7.27 -16.93
N THR A 307 -7.88 7.61 -17.91
CA THR A 307 -7.23 6.63 -18.78
C THR A 307 -6.36 5.66 -17.99
N ARG A 308 -5.51 6.19 -17.10
CA ARG A 308 -4.70 5.37 -16.17
C ARG A 308 -5.54 4.41 -15.33
N SER A 309 -6.60 4.92 -14.68
CA SER A 309 -7.48 4.09 -13.84
C SER A 309 -8.15 2.96 -14.65
N ALA A 310 -8.52 3.21 -15.91
CA ALA A 310 -9.14 2.19 -16.75
C ALA A 310 -8.16 1.07 -17.15
N GLN A 311 -6.85 1.37 -17.21
CA GLN A 311 -5.79 0.40 -17.48
C GLN A 311 -5.38 -0.35 -16.22
N ASP A 312 -5.04 0.38 -15.14
CA ASP A 312 -4.50 -0.20 -13.91
C ASP A 312 -5.54 -1.02 -13.12
N ASP A 313 -6.81 -0.60 -13.13
CA ASP A 313 -7.85 -1.23 -12.32
C ASP A 313 -8.62 -2.35 -13.05
N ILE A 314 -8.25 -2.68 -14.30
CA ILE A 314 -9.03 -3.57 -15.18
C ILE A 314 -9.28 -4.95 -14.56
N PHE A 315 -8.28 -5.52 -13.88
CA PHE A 315 -8.38 -6.84 -13.24
C PHE A 315 -8.81 -6.78 -11.78
N THR A 316 -8.89 -5.59 -11.19
CA THR A 316 -9.05 -5.43 -9.75
C THR A 316 -10.40 -4.82 -9.36
N GLN A 317 -11.00 -3.97 -10.21
CA GLN A 317 -12.21 -3.21 -9.90
C GLN A 317 -13.46 -4.10 -9.69
N ALA A 318 -13.62 -5.14 -10.52
CA ALA A 318 -14.78 -6.04 -10.45
C ALA A 318 -14.89 -6.75 -9.09
N VAL A 319 -13.74 -7.02 -8.45
CA VAL A 319 -13.67 -7.62 -7.11
C VAL A 319 -14.28 -6.71 -6.05
N ASN A 320 -14.01 -5.40 -6.09
CA ASN A 320 -14.59 -4.43 -5.15
C ASN A 320 -16.09 -4.26 -5.39
N MET A 321 -16.50 -4.24 -6.66
CA MET A 321 -17.92 -4.18 -7.05
C MET A 321 -18.71 -5.37 -6.47
N ALA A 322 -18.12 -6.57 -6.52
CA ALA A 322 -18.72 -7.80 -5.97
C ALA A 322 -18.49 -7.99 -4.45
N GLY A 323 -17.66 -7.17 -3.80
CA GLY A 323 -17.38 -7.26 -2.36
C GLY A 323 -16.50 -8.45 -1.94
N LEU A 324 -15.82 -9.10 -2.88
CA LEU A 324 -15.07 -10.35 -2.69
C LEU A 324 -13.67 -10.13 -2.12
N PRO A 325 -13.07 -11.07 -1.37
CA PRO A 325 -11.67 -10.98 -0.98
C PRO A 325 -10.74 -11.25 -2.17
N ALA A 326 -9.60 -10.56 -2.22
CA ALA A 326 -8.55 -10.84 -3.18
C ALA A 326 -7.17 -10.54 -2.62
N VAL A 327 -6.16 -11.31 -3.04
CA VAL A 327 -4.77 -11.13 -2.63
C VAL A 327 -3.86 -11.14 -3.86
N ASN A 328 -2.99 -10.13 -3.95
CA ASN A 328 -1.85 -10.14 -4.86
C ASN A 328 -0.68 -10.87 -4.21
N VAL A 329 -0.07 -11.81 -4.94
CA VAL A 329 1.21 -12.45 -4.57
C VAL A 329 2.22 -12.20 -5.70
N PRO A 330 3.43 -11.69 -5.41
CA PRO A 330 4.49 -11.57 -6.39
C PRO A 330 4.83 -12.94 -7.00
N MET A 331 4.81 -13.04 -8.34
CA MET A 331 4.96 -14.29 -9.06
C MET A 331 6.27 -14.40 -9.84
N ALA A 332 6.70 -13.32 -10.49
CA ALA A 332 7.86 -13.38 -11.37
C ALA A 332 8.47 -12.00 -11.57
N LEU A 333 9.70 -11.99 -12.08
CA LEU A 333 10.28 -10.77 -12.65
C LEU A 333 10.02 -10.74 -14.15
N SER A 334 9.72 -9.56 -14.66
CA SER A 334 9.62 -9.28 -16.09
C SER A 334 10.97 -9.40 -16.81
N SER A 335 10.95 -9.21 -18.13
CA SER A 335 12.17 -9.09 -18.93
C SER A 335 13.04 -7.89 -18.51
N GLN A 336 12.45 -6.82 -17.97
CA GLN A 336 13.17 -5.67 -17.41
C GLN A 336 13.63 -5.90 -15.96
N GLY A 337 13.33 -7.05 -15.35
CA GLY A 337 13.70 -7.32 -13.96
C GLY A 337 12.75 -6.69 -12.92
N LEU A 338 11.51 -6.38 -13.31
CA LEU A 338 10.50 -5.76 -12.43
C LEU A 338 9.45 -6.75 -11.94
N PRO A 339 8.85 -6.52 -10.77
CA PRO A 339 7.84 -7.42 -10.23
C PRO A 339 6.60 -7.55 -11.12
N ILE A 340 6.10 -8.79 -11.21
CA ILE A 340 4.81 -9.16 -11.78
C ILE A 340 4.01 -9.86 -10.67
N GLY A 341 2.79 -9.38 -10.44
CA GLY A 341 1.88 -9.91 -9.43
C GLY A 341 0.80 -10.81 -10.03
N LEU A 342 0.48 -11.89 -9.32
CA LEU A 342 -0.69 -12.73 -9.58
C LEU A 342 -1.75 -12.49 -8.51
N GLN A 343 -2.97 -12.21 -8.94
CA GLN A 343 -4.11 -11.99 -8.07
C GLN A 343 -4.92 -13.28 -7.91
N PHE A 344 -5.22 -13.62 -6.67
CA PHE A 344 -6.14 -14.68 -6.27
C PHE A 344 -7.43 -14.04 -5.76
N ILE A 345 -8.58 -14.44 -6.28
CA ILE A 345 -9.90 -13.93 -5.89
C ILE A 345 -10.68 -15.08 -5.27
N GLY A 346 -11.07 -14.91 -4.01
CA GLY A 346 -11.82 -15.91 -3.25
C GLY A 346 -13.31 -15.60 -3.17
N ARG A 347 -14.07 -16.55 -2.64
CA ARG A 347 -15.47 -16.35 -2.27
C ARG A 347 -15.59 -15.40 -1.07
N ALA A 348 -16.68 -14.65 -1.00
CA ALA A 348 -16.98 -13.76 0.13
C ALA A 348 -16.87 -14.51 1.47
N PHE A 349 -16.14 -13.90 2.41
CA PHE A 349 -15.84 -14.41 3.76
C PHE A 349 -15.04 -15.71 3.83
N CYS A 350 -14.47 -16.16 2.71
CA CYS A 350 -13.55 -17.31 2.65
C CYS A 350 -12.07 -16.88 2.62
N ASP A 351 -11.74 -15.73 3.23
CA ASP A 351 -10.39 -15.14 3.24
C ASP A 351 -9.32 -16.13 3.75
N GLN A 352 -9.64 -16.98 4.72
CA GLN A 352 -8.71 -17.99 5.24
C GLN A 352 -8.36 -19.06 4.19
N GLN A 353 -9.35 -19.54 3.43
CA GLN A 353 -9.12 -20.49 2.33
C GLN A 353 -8.26 -19.85 1.24
N LEU A 354 -8.60 -18.62 0.87
CA LEU A 354 -7.85 -17.82 -0.10
C LEU A 354 -6.37 -17.67 0.31
N LEU A 355 -6.12 -17.26 1.55
CA LEU A 355 -4.75 -17.09 2.09
C LEU A 355 -4.00 -18.42 2.21
N THR A 356 -4.69 -19.53 2.47
CA THR A 356 -4.09 -20.87 2.50
C THR A 356 -3.53 -21.25 1.12
N ILE A 357 -4.31 -21.02 0.07
CA ILE A 357 -3.90 -21.29 -1.32
C ILE A 357 -2.78 -20.35 -1.75
N ALA A 358 -2.93 -19.05 -1.46
CA ALA A 358 -1.91 -18.04 -1.77
C ALA A 358 -0.56 -18.34 -1.09
N LYS A 359 -0.59 -18.81 0.18
CA LYS A 359 0.61 -19.24 0.91
C LYS A 359 1.26 -20.45 0.27
N TRP A 360 0.46 -21.45 -0.14
CA TRP A 360 1.00 -22.60 -0.85
C TRP A 360 1.71 -22.16 -2.13
N PHE A 361 1.09 -21.27 -2.91
CA PHE A 361 1.65 -20.73 -4.14
C PHE A 361 2.94 -19.93 -3.91
N GLU A 362 2.95 -19.03 -2.92
CA GLU A 362 4.14 -18.26 -2.53
C GLU A 362 5.35 -19.16 -2.28
N LYS A 363 5.14 -20.30 -1.60
CA LYS A 363 6.21 -21.28 -1.35
C LYS A 363 6.73 -21.96 -2.63
N GLN A 364 5.89 -22.12 -3.65
CA GLN A 364 6.32 -22.69 -4.93
C GLN A 364 7.13 -21.69 -5.75
N VAL A 365 6.71 -20.42 -5.74
CA VAL A 365 7.33 -19.39 -6.58
C VAL A 365 8.67 -18.92 -6.03
N GLN A 366 8.80 -18.77 -4.71
CA GLN A 366 10.00 -18.25 -4.06
C GLN A 366 10.49 -16.93 -4.68
N PHE A 367 9.56 -15.97 -4.81
CA PHE A 367 9.85 -14.68 -5.44
C PHE A 367 11.04 -13.98 -4.76
N PRO A 368 12.00 -13.42 -5.54
CA PRO A 368 13.21 -12.84 -4.98
C PRO A 368 12.90 -11.61 -4.12
N ILE A 369 13.56 -11.55 -2.97
CA ILE A 369 13.57 -10.37 -2.13
C ILE A 369 14.40 -9.27 -2.81
N ILE A 370 13.89 -8.04 -2.84
CA ILE A 370 14.65 -6.89 -3.32
C ILE A 370 15.90 -6.68 -2.47
N GLN A 371 17.06 -6.59 -3.13
CA GLN A 371 18.34 -6.34 -2.47
C GLN A 371 18.60 -4.83 -2.45
N LEU A 372 18.17 -4.19 -1.37
CA LEU A 372 18.35 -2.75 -1.12
C LEU A 372 19.71 -2.38 -0.50
N GLN A 373 20.58 -3.36 -0.22
CA GLN A 373 21.85 -3.14 0.48
C GLN A 373 22.81 -2.22 -0.29
N GLU A 374 22.74 -2.15 -1.61
CA GLU A 374 23.61 -1.28 -2.41
C GLU A 374 23.14 0.19 -2.41
N LEU A 375 21.85 0.46 -2.19
CA LEU A 375 21.35 1.83 -1.95
C LEU A 375 21.93 2.43 -0.65
N MET A 376 22.40 1.58 0.27
CA MET A 376 23.05 2.01 1.51
C MET A 376 24.53 2.36 1.32
N GLU A 377 25.17 1.91 0.23
CA GLU A 377 26.58 2.19 -0.11
C GLU A 377 26.71 3.40 -1.06
N ASP A 378 25.76 3.59 -1.99
CA ASP A 378 25.73 4.73 -2.92
C ASP A 378 25.46 6.09 -2.24
N CYS A 379 24.79 6.12 -1.08
CA CYS A 379 24.62 7.38 -0.33
C CYS A 379 25.90 7.84 0.40
N SER A 380 26.87 6.95 0.62
CA SER A 380 28.16 7.31 1.20
C SER A 380 29.08 7.99 0.19
N SER A 381 29.05 7.58 -1.08
CA SER A 381 29.93 8.11 -2.14
C SER A 381 29.52 9.51 -2.61
N VAL A 382 28.25 9.90 -2.47
CA VAL A 382 27.77 11.25 -2.79
C VAL A 382 28.17 12.27 -1.69
N SER A 383 28.50 11.81 -0.48
CA SER A 383 28.89 12.69 0.64
C SER A 383 30.36 13.13 0.63
N GLU A 384 31.24 12.51 -0.17
CA GLU A 384 32.67 12.81 -0.19
C GLU A 384 33.11 13.84 -1.25
N ASN A 385 32.28 14.12 -2.27
CA ASN A 385 32.65 15.06 -3.34
C ASN A 385 32.17 16.51 -3.13
N GLY A 386 31.66 16.83 -1.95
CA GLY A 386 31.13 18.16 -1.60
C GLY A 386 32.07 19.01 -0.75
N LYS A 387 33.34 19.22 -1.15
CA LYS A 387 34.19 20.26 -0.52
C LYS A 387 34.99 21.05 -1.55
N LEU A 388 34.93 22.37 -1.35
CA LEU A 388 35.76 23.47 -1.87
C LEU A 388 35.41 24.05 -3.25
N ALA A 389 34.52 25.05 -3.22
CA ALA A 389 34.76 26.30 -3.93
C ALA A 389 34.28 27.47 -3.04
N SER A 390 35.20 28.01 -2.24
CA SER A 390 35.03 29.28 -1.54
C SER A 390 35.03 30.41 -2.56
N VAL A 391 33.87 31.04 -2.80
CA VAL A 391 33.81 32.30 -3.54
C VAL A 391 34.04 33.44 -2.56
N SER A 392 35.19 34.09 -2.70
CA SER A 392 35.58 35.29 -1.97
C SER A 392 34.73 36.47 -2.43
N LEU A 393 34.08 37.13 -1.48
CA LEU A 393 33.49 38.45 -1.66
C LEU A 393 34.59 39.50 -1.92
N LYS A 394 34.45 40.25 -3.01
CA LYS A 394 34.86 41.65 -3.12
C LYS A 394 33.86 42.38 -3.99
#